data_AF-A0A3Q9ENR7-F1
#
_entry.id   AF-A0A3Q9ENR7-F1
#
_cell.length_a   1.000
_cell.length_b   1.000
_cell.length_c   1.000
_cell.angle_alpha   90.00
_cell.angle_beta   90.00
_cell.angle_gamma   90.00
#
_symmetry.space_group_name_H-M   'P 1'
#
loop_
_entity.id
_entity.type
_entity.pdbx_description
1 polymer ?
#
loop_
_entity_poly.entity_id
_entity_poly.type
_entity_poly.pdbx_seq_one_letter_code
_entity_poly.pdbx_strand_id
1 'polypeptide(L)'
;MTEEQARDAVRWVSDSQGIKHDALVQAAGFIGHPDAPNVTLNEAIEHYGGDPINFTLYMVMLCGGLVATVGDADPDWLKQFDLPA
;
A
#
# COMPACT_ATOMS: atom_id res chain seq x y z
N MET A 1 12.33 0.74 -3.98
CA MET A 1 11.47 1.47 -3.06
C MET A 1 12.15 1.51 -1.70
N THR A 2 12.27 2.70 -1.10
CA THR A 2 12.87 2.90 0.24
C THR A 2 11.80 2.88 1.33
N GLU A 3 12.19 2.67 2.60
CA GLU A 3 11.28 2.76 3.75
C GLU A 3 10.54 4.11 3.84
N GLU A 4 11.19 5.21 3.49
CA GLU A 4 10.62 6.56 3.52
C GLU A 4 9.50 6.74 2.48
N GLN A 5 9.75 6.27 1.26
CA GLN A 5 8.75 6.20 0.18
C GLN A 5 7.48 5.42 0.58
N ALA A 6 7.61 4.33 1.34
CA ALA A 6 6.46 3.60 1.85
C ALA A 6 5.68 4.41 2.91
N ARG A 7 6.37 5.14 3.80
CA ARG A 7 5.73 6.05 4.77
C ARG A 7 4.95 7.16 4.08
N ASP A 8 5.52 7.75 3.03
CA ASP A 8 4.89 8.84 2.29
C ASP A 8 3.63 8.40 1.57
N ALA A 9 3.64 7.22 0.93
CA ALA A 9 2.43 6.64 0.34
C ALA A 9 1.32 6.41 1.37
N VAL A 10 1.64 5.83 2.54
CA VAL A 10 0.66 5.61 3.62
C VAL A 10 0.08 6.94 4.11
N ARG A 11 0.92 7.95 4.36
CA ARG A 11 0.48 9.29 4.77
C ARG A 11 -0.43 9.93 3.73
N TRP A 12 -0.03 9.89 2.46
CA TRP A 12 -0.82 10.47 1.38
C TRP A 12 -2.21 9.86 1.27
N VAL A 13 -2.34 8.53 1.36
CA VAL A 13 -3.65 7.85 1.30
C VAL A 13 -4.49 8.19 2.53
N SER A 14 -3.88 8.17 3.72
CA SER A 14 -4.55 8.54 4.98
C SER A 14 -5.14 9.96 4.90
N ASP A 15 -4.33 10.92 4.47
CA ASP A 15 -4.69 12.33 4.45
C ASP A 15 -5.70 12.65 3.34
N SER A 16 -5.53 12.05 2.15
CA SER A 16 -6.38 12.35 0.99
C SER A 16 -7.72 11.63 0.99
N GLN A 17 -7.79 10.42 1.56
CA GLN A 17 -8.97 9.56 1.50
C GLN A 17 -9.69 9.42 2.85
N GLY A 18 -9.11 9.97 3.93
CA GLY A 18 -9.67 9.87 5.29
C GLY A 18 -9.64 8.44 5.86
N ILE A 19 -8.81 7.57 5.30
CA ILE A 19 -8.61 6.21 5.80
C ILE A 19 -7.71 6.28 7.04
N LYS A 20 -8.04 5.50 8.08
CA LYS A 20 -7.24 5.49 9.31
C LYS A 20 -5.80 5.03 9.02
N HIS A 21 -4.84 5.84 9.44
CA HIS A 21 -3.41 5.57 9.27
C HIS A 21 -3.01 4.16 9.71
N ASP A 22 -3.39 3.75 10.93
CA ASP A 22 -3.05 2.43 11.48
C ASP A 22 -3.59 1.27 10.64
N ALA A 23 -4.77 1.44 10.02
CA ALA A 23 -5.33 0.45 9.12
C ALA A 23 -4.51 0.34 7.84
N LEU A 24 -3.98 1.46 7.31
CA LEU A 24 -3.10 1.43 6.14
C LEU A 24 -1.72 0.84 6.47
N VAL A 25 -1.16 1.17 7.63
CA VAL A 25 0.15 0.64 8.08
C VAL A 25 0.12 -0.89 8.09
N GLN A 26 -1.00 -1.50 8.48
CA GLN A 26 -1.12 -2.95 8.46
C GLN A 26 -0.96 -3.57 7.06
N ALA A 27 -1.58 -2.98 6.03
CA ALA A 27 -1.39 -3.44 4.65
C ALA A 27 -0.02 -3.04 4.08
N ALA A 28 0.58 -1.97 4.60
CA ALA A 28 1.80 -1.40 4.05
C ALA A 28 3.07 -2.25 4.26
N GLY A 29 3.00 -3.34 5.04
CA GLY A 29 4.08 -4.32 5.13
C GLY A 29 4.46 -4.91 3.77
N PHE A 30 3.48 -5.09 2.88
CA PHE A 30 3.69 -5.62 1.53
C PHE A 30 4.40 -4.63 0.58
N ILE A 31 4.50 -3.36 0.96
CA ILE A 31 5.28 -2.34 0.24
C ILE A 31 6.52 -1.92 1.04
N GLY A 32 6.93 -2.70 2.05
CA GLY A 32 8.15 -2.45 2.81
C GLY A 32 8.08 -1.29 3.81
N HIS A 33 6.89 -0.97 4.34
CA HIS A 33 6.77 0.04 5.38
C HIS A 33 7.44 -0.43 6.69
N PRO A 34 8.36 0.34 7.29
CA PRO A 34 9.21 -0.12 8.40
C PRO A 34 8.45 -0.34 9.72
N ASP A 35 7.35 0.38 9.95
CA ASP A 35 6.52 0.20 11.16
C ASP A 35 5.39 -0.81 10.97
N ALA A 36 5.26 -1.38 9.76
CA ALA A 36 4.24 -2.38 9.50
C ALA A 36 4.69 -3.74 10.06
N PRO A 37 3.76 -4.55 10.61
CA PRO A 37 4.12 -5.87 11.08
C PRO A 37 4.43 -6.78 9.89
N ASN A 38 5.36 -7.72 10.11
CA ASN A 38 5.71 -8.73 9.13
C ASN A 38 4.71 -9.89 9.22
N VAL A 39 3.65 -9.84 8.40
CA VAL A 39 2.56 -10.83 8.38
C VAL A 39 2.46 -11.49 7.01
N THR A 40 1.97 -12.71 6.98
CA THR A 40 1.59 -13.41 5.74
C THR A 40 0.31 -12.81 5.15
N LEU A 41 0.05 -13.10 3.87
CA LEU A 41 -1.18 -12.68 3.19
C LEU A 41 -2.44 -13.19 3.93
N ASN A 42 -2.43 -14.42 4.42
CA ASN A 42 -3.58 -14.99 5.13
C ASN A 42 -3.85 -14.25 6.45
N GLU A 43 -2.80 -13.97 7.23
CA GLU A 43 -2.93 -13.20 8.48
C GLU A 43 -3.41 -11.77 8.22
N ALA A 44 -2.96 -11.14 7.13
CA ALA A 44 -3.47 -9.83 6.71
C ALA A 44 -4.97 -9.90 6.34
N ILE A 45 -5.40 -10.90 5.57
CA ILE A 45 -6.81 -11.09 5.20
C ILE A 45 -7.67 -11.30 6.46
N GLU A 46 -7.21 -12.15 7.39
CA GLU A 46 -7.89 -12.36 8.68
C GLU A 46 -8.02 -11.05 9.48
N HIS A 47 -6.96 -10.22 9.50
CA HIS A 47 -7.00 -8.91 10.15
C HIS A 47 -8.11 -8.00 9.60
N TYR A 48 -8.36 -8.03 8.29
CA TYR A 48 -9.41 -7.25 7.63
C TYR A 48 -10.78 -7.94 7.58
N GLY A 49 -11.04 -8.89 8.50
CA GLY A 49 -12.34 -9.53 8.66
C GLY A 49 -12.51 -10.83 7.85
N GLY A 50 -11.43 -11.38 7.31
CA GLY A 50 -11.42 -12.68 6.62
C GLY A 50 -11.91 -12.64 5.17
N ASP A 51 -12.36 -11.49 4.66
CA ASP A 51 -12.69 -11.29 3.25
C ASP A 51 -11.47 -10.72 2.50
N PRO A 52 -10.90 -11.46 1.52
CA PRO A 52 -9.77 -10.99 0.72
C PRO A 52 -10.01 -9.67 0.00
N ILE A 53 -11.26 -9.32 -0.31
CA ILE A 53 -11.60 -8.05 -0.97
C ILE A 53 -11.17 -6.86 -0.10
N ASN A 54 -11.38 -6.93 1.22
CA ASN A 54 -11.05 -5.81 2.11
C ASN A 54 -9.55 -5.52 2.09
N PHE A 55 -8.70 -6.55 2.23
CA PHE A 55 -7.25 -6.41 2.09
C PHE A 55 -6.86 -5.83 0.72
N THR A 56 -7.47 -6.35 -0.35
CA THR A 56 -7.19 -5.92 -1.72
C THR A 56 -7.48 -4.43 -1.92
N LEU A 57 -8.57 -3.92 -1.34
CA LEU A 57 -8.90 -2.50 -1.41
C LEU A 57 -7.82 -1.63 -0.76
N TYR A 58 -7.31 -2.00 0.42
CA TYR A 58 -6.19 -1.27 1.03
C TYR A 58 -4.93 -1.30 0.16
N MET A 59 -4.62 -2.45 -0.44
CA MET A 59 -3.47 -2.57 -1.36
C MET A 59 -3.63 -1.72 -2.63
N VAL A 60 -4.83 -1.68 -3.22
CA VAL A 60 -5.10 -0.82 -4.39
C VAL A 60 -4.90 0.65 -4.02
N MET A 61 -5.39 1.07 -2.85
CA MET A 61 -5.21 2.44 -2.37
C MET A 61 -3.73 2.76 -2.13
N LEU A 62 -2.96 1.84 -1.56
CA LEU A 62 -1.51 1.99 -1.38
C LEU A 62 -0.75 2.05 -2.70
N CYS A 63 -1.12 1.24 -3.70
CA CYS A 63 -0.57 1.36 -5.06
C CYS A 63 -0.84 2.74 -5.65
N GLY A 64 -2.06 3.26 -5.49
CA GLY A 64 -2.41 4.62 -5.88
C GLY A 64 -1.59 5.68 -5.14
N GLY A 65 -1.38 5.49 -3.84
CA GLY A 65 -0.52 6.35 -3.01
C GLY A 65 0.93 6.35 -3.49
N LEU A 66 1.49 5.19 -3.85
CA LEU A 66 2.83 5.07 -4.42
C LEU A 66 2.96 5.82 -5.74
N VAL A 67 1.96 5.71 -6.63
CA VAL A 67 1.94 6.49 -7.88
C VAL A 67 1.88 7.99 -7.59
N ALA A 68 1.02 8.41 -6.66
CA ALA A 68 0.83 9.81 -6.32
C ALA A 68 2.06 10.45 -5.65
N THR A 69 2.90 9.67 -4.97
CA THR A 69 4.09 10.17 -4.26
C THR A 69 5.39 9.80 -4.99
N VAL A 70 5.74 8.53 -5.01
CA VAL A 70 7.00 8.00 -5.58
C VAL A 70 7.01 8.10 -7.09
N GLY A 71 5.84 7.90 -7.70
CA GLY A 71 5.67 7.99 -9.15
C GLY A 71 5.50 9.41 -9.67
N ASP A 72 5.61 10.45 -8.83
CA ASP A 72 5.40 11.86 -9.24
C ASP A 72 4.07 12.07 -9.99
N ALA A 73 3.02 11.35 -9.54
CA ALA A 73 1.70 11.30 -10.17
C ALA A 73 1.67 10.77 -11.62
N ASP A 74 2.71 10.06 -12.06
CA ASP A 74 2.75 9.38 -13.35
C ASP A 74 1.98 8.03 -13.30
N PRO A 75 0.82 7.91 -13.97
CA PRO A 75 0.05 6.66 -13.98
C PRO A 75 0.78 5.50 -14.66
N ASP A 76 1.80 5.77 -15.48
CA ASP A 76 2.62 4.76 -16.13
C ASP A 76 3.76 4.26 -15.25
N TRP A 77 3.99 4.89 -14.10
CA TRP A 77 5.09 4.52 -13.20
C TRP A 77 5.05 3.03 -12.80
N LEU A 78 3.87 2.46 -12.53
CA LEU A 78 3.76 1.05 -12.16
C LEU A 78 4.11 0.09 -13.33
N LYS A 79 4.01 0.54 -14.58
CA LYS A 79 4.32 -0.29 -15.77
C LYS A 79 5.81 -0.62 -15.87
N GLN A 80 6.68 0.05 -15.13
CA GLN A 80 8.10 -0.29 -15.06
C GLN A 80 8.34 -1.72 -14.53
N PHE A 81 7.35 -2.32 -13.87
CA PHE A 81 7.40 -3.69 -13.35
C PHE A 81 6.75 -4.73 -14.27
N ASP A 82 6.18 -4.30 -15.40
CA ASP A 82 5.63 -5.24 -16.38
C ASP A 82 6.75 -6.11 -16.95
N LEU A 83 6.51 -7.42 -17.07
CA LEU A 83 7.46 -8.32 -17.73
C LEU A 83 7.53 -7.95 -19.22
N PRO A 84 8.73 -7.89 -19.83
CA PRO A 84 8.82 -7.76 -21.28
C PRO A 84 8.10 -8.95 -21.94
N ALA A 85 7.29 -8.61 -22.95
CA ALA A 85 6.45 -9.55 -23.68
C ALA A 85 7.24 -10.65 -24.41
#